data_AF-A0A803QQA9-F1
#
_entry.id   AF-A0A803QQA9-F1
#
_cell.length_a   1.000
_cell.length_b   1.000
_cell.length_c   1.000
_cell.angle_alpha   90.00
_cell.angle_beta   90.00
_cell.angle_gamma   90.00
#
_symmetry.space_group_name_H-M   'P 1'
#
loop_
_entity.id
_entity.type
_entity.pdbx_description
1 polymer ?
#
loop_
_entity_poly.entity_id
_entity_poly.type
_entity_poly.pdbx_seq_one_letter_code
_entity_poly.pdbx_strand_id
1 'polypeptide(L)'
;MSVVLLLSFSLFYLYSSISTAQSPSQSYPYGISYHIDCGGSTELTDRFNTAWQADRFYTGGSTAIVSEPLRFKHPQEKTLRYFPPSSGKKNCYVIPNLPNGRYYVRTFTVYDNYDGKSHSPSFDASVEGTVVFSWRSPWQEDLARSGAYSDLFAFVSDGQADVCFYSIATDPPVIGSLEVVQVDPSSYDSGEIGQGYILVNYGRLSCGSGQWGPGFSNDTDLFGRSWQSDSDFRVSESEKSIKTVVTKNAIAGTEKSPNYFPMRLYQTAVAVGDKEELEYELEVDAKLDYLLWFHFAEIDSTVKKAGERVFDILINEKNVKRIDIFKEVGSFHAYSWNYTVKNLSSTTLSVKLVTVAGAVLLSGLENYALVPADLATVPEQVNAMKALKDSLKIPDRMGWNGDPCAPTTWDAWEGVTCHKNKNGTALVIFQIDLGSQGLKGSISDQISLLSNLELEL
;
A
#
# COMPACT_ATOMS: atom_id res chain seq x y z
N MET A 1 74.88 28.64 -39.60
CA MET A 1 73.41 28.65 -39.40
C MET A 1 72.90 27.25 -39.67
N SER A 2 72.37 26.58 -38.65
CA SER A 2 71.26 25.63 -38.76
C SER A 2 71.06 24.97 -37.40
N VAL A 3 70.01 25.42 -36.71
CA VAL A 3 69.46 24.82 -35.50
C VAL A 3 68.67 23.59 -35.95
N VAL A 4 68.98 22.41 -35.39
CA VAL A 4 68.19 21.20 -35.57
C VAL A 4 67.51 20.87 -34.24
N LEU A 5 66.18 20.93 -34.27
CA LEU A 5 65.26 20.55 -33.20
C LEU A 5 65.38 19.04 -32.88
N LEU A 6 65.52 18.71 -31.59
CA LEU A 6 65.34 17.34 -31.07
C LEU A 6 64.02 17.30 -30.28
N LEU A 7 63.06 16.54 -30.80
CA LEU A 7 61.77 16.23 -30.18
C LEU A 7 61.95 15.17 -29.08
N SER A 8 61.60 15.51 -27.85
CA SER A 8 61.53 14.60 -26.70
C SER A 8 60.14 13.96 -26.61
N PHE A 9 60.07 12.62 -26.74
CA PHE A 9 58.88 11.82 -26.44
C PHE A 9 58.84 11.48 -24.94
N SER A 10 57.81 11.97 -24.24
CA SER A 10 57.53 11.59 -22.84
C SER A 10 56.44 10.51 -22.80
N LEU A 11 56.78 9.31 -22.34
CA LEU A 11 55.82 8.25 -22.02
C LEU A 11 55.13 8.56 -20.68
N PHE A 12 53.82 8.75 -20.69
CA PHE A 12 52.98 8.77 -19.49
C PHE A 12 52.44 7.36 -19.22
N TYR A 13 52.81 6.77 -18.08
CA TYR A 13 52.17 5.55 -17.54
C TYR A 13 50.87 5.95 -16.82
N LEU A 14 49.73 5.57 -17.39
CA LEU A 14 48.41 5.66 -16.76
C LEU A 14 48.18 4.43 -15.88
N TYR A 15 48.17 4.61 -14.56
CA TYR A 15 47.64 3.63 -13.62
C TYR A 15 46.10 3.63 -13.70
N SER A 16 45.50 2.54 -14.19
CA SER A 16 44.06 2.36 -14.17
C SER A 16 43.63 1.84 -12.79
N SER A 17 43.02 2.72 -11.99
CA SER A 17 42.27 2.32 -10.81
C SER A 17 40.99 1.61 -11.27
N ILE A 18 40.92 0.29 -11.09
CA ILE A 18 39.68 -0.47 -11.28
C ILE A 18 38.78 -0.13 -10.09
N SER A 19 37.94 0.89 -10.25
CA SER A 19 36.80 1.08 -9.37
C SER A 19 35.77 0.02 -9.71
N THR A 20 35.67 -1.02 -8.88
CA THR A 20 34.49 -1.90 -8.88
C THR A 20 33.30 -1.06 -8.41
N ALA A 21 32.59 -0.45 -9.35
CA ALA A 21 31.27 0.08 -9.09
C ALA A 21 30.38 -1.10 -8.69
N GLN A 22 30.10 -1.23 -7.39
CA GLN A 22 28.95 -2.03 -6.95
C GLN A 22 27.72 -1.37 -7.57
N SER A 23 27.10 -2.05 -8.52
CA SER A 23 25.78 -1.71 -9.03
C SER A 23 24.81 -1.62 -7.85
N PRO A 24 24.03 -0.53 -7.69
CA PRO A 24 22.93 -0.54 -6.75
C PRO A 24 21.99 -1.68 -7.14
N SER A 25 21.57 -2.49 -6.16
CA SER A 25 20.55 -3.52 -6.34
C SER A 25 19.34 -2.89 -7.05
N GLN A 26 19.08 -3.25 -8.32
CA GLN A 26 17.86 -2.84 -9.00
C GLN A 26 16.67 -3.49 -8.27
N SER A 27 15.98 -2.73 -7.41
CA SER A 27 15.02 -3.29 -6.44
C SER A 27 13.55 -3.19 -6.82
N TYR A 28 13.18 -2.56 -7.95
CA TYR A 28 11.80 -2.52 -8.42
C TYR A 28 11.77 -2.54 -9.95
N PRO A 29 10.85 -3.28 -10.60
CA PRO A 29 10.85 -3.42 -12.07
C PRO A 29 10.72 -2.07 -12.81
N TYR A 30 10.17 -1.06 -12.16
CA TYR A 30 9.87 0.26 -12.73
C TYR A 30 10.73 1.42 -12.16
N GLY A 31 11.60 1.15 -11.19
CA GLY A 31 12.62 2.09 -10.72
C GLY A 31 12.14 3.33 -9.93
N ILE A 32 10.85 3.45 -9.62
CA ILE A 32 10.29 4.51 -8.77
C ILE A 32 9.91 3.93 -7.40
N SER A 33 10.58 4.41 -6.36
CA SER A 33 10.29 4.05 -4.97
C SER A 33 10.61 5.21 -4.02
N TYR A 34 9.66 5.56 -3.18
CA TYR A 34 9.83 6.50 -2.07
C TYR A 34 9.62 5.74 -0.77
N HIS A 35 10.60 5.78 0.13
CA HIS A 35 10.45 5.32 1.51
C HIS A 35 10.76 6.50 2.41
N ILE A 36 9.78 6.93 3.21
CA ILE A 36 9.84 8.16 4.01
C ILE A 36 9.71 7.76 5.48
N ASP A 37 10.73 8.12 6.25
CA ASP A 37 10.72 8.03 7.71
C ASP A 37 9.97 9.25 8.27
N CYS A 38 8.69 9.09 8.60
CA CYS A 38 7.85 10.18 9.06
C CYS A 38 8.28 10.59 10.48
N GLY A 39 8.56 11.88 10.67
CA GLY A 39 9.20 12.39 11.89
C GLY A 39 10.73 12.33 11.90
N GLY A 40 11.35 11.58 10.98
CA GLY A 40 12.79 11.46 10.84
C GLY A 40 13.44 12.73 10.28
N SER A 41 14.62 13.09 10.80
CA SER A 41 15.35 14.31 10.39
C SER A 41 16.53 14.05 9.45
N THR A 42 16.91 12.80 9.26
CA THR A 42 18.06 12.38 8.47
C THR A 42 17.72 11.17 7.63
N GLU A 43 18.36 11.04 6.47
CA GLU A 43 18.31 9.81 5.69
C GLU A 43 18.94 8.66 6.48
N LEU A 44 18.40 7.46 6.31
CA LEU A 44 18.89 6.26 6.97
C LEU A 44 18.77 5.04 6.05
N THR A 45 19.53 4.00 6.37
CA THR A 45 19.38 2.69 5.74
C THR A 45 18.97 1.70 6.81
N ASP A 46 17.91 0.94 6.54
CA ASP A 46 17.47 -0.09 7.48
C ASP A 46 18.37 -1.34 7.42
N ARG A 47 18.08 -2.30 8.29
CA ARG A 47 18.82 -3.57 8.37
C ARG A 47 18.67 -4.47 7.14
N PHE A 48 17.73 -4.17 6.25
CA PHE A 48 17.44 -4.88 5.01
C PHE A 48 18.04 -4.16 3.79
N ASN A 49 18.86 -3.13 4.02
CA ASN A 49 19.48 -2.31 2.98
C ASN A 49 18.49 -1.45 2.18
N THR A 50 17.32 -1.17 2.75
CA THR A 50 16.36 -0.20 2.20
C THR A 50 16.80 1.21 2.58
N ALA A 51 16.94 2.09 1.60
CA ALA A 51 17.19 3.51 1.85
C ALA A 51 15.87 4.23 2.18
N TRP A 52 15.89 5.00 3.26
CA TRP A 52 14.80 5.81 3.77
C TRP A 52 15.19 7.29 3.73
N GLN A 53 14.30 8.12 3.21
CA GLN A 53 14.44 9.56 3.18
C GLN A 53 13.97 10.16 4.51
N ALA A 54 14.61 11.26 4.91
CA ALA A 54 14.10 12.11 5.98
C ALA A 54 12.68 12.59 5.65
N ASP A 55 11.91 12.92 6.69
CA ASP A 55 10.52 13.32 6.57
C ASP A 55 10.34 14.54 5.66
N ARG A 56 9.45 14.41 4.67
CA ARG A 56 9.25 15.41 3.61
C ARG A 56 7.91 15.20 2.90
N PHE A 57 7.55 16.15 2.04
CA PHE A 57 6.30 16.15 1.25
C PHE A 57 5.00 16.29 2.08
N TYR A 58 5.11 16.55 3.37
CA TYR A 58 3.96 16.80 4.25
C TYR A 58 3.46 18.24 4.16
N THR A 59 2.17 18.47 4.44
CA THR A 59 1.55 19.80 4.42
C THR A 59 1.52 20.52 5.77
N GLY A 60 1.86 19.85 6.87
CA GLY A 60 1.79 20.41 8.22
C GLY A 60 2.19 19.42 9.30
N GLY A 61 1.77 19.68 10.53
CA GLY A 61 2.01 18.80 11.66
C GLY A 61 3.36 18.97 12.36
N SER A 62 3.55 18.18 13.39
CA SER A 62 4.73 18.15 14.26
C SER A 62 5.28 16.74 14.34
N THR A 63 6.51 16.59 14.81
CA THR A 63 7.17 15.29 14.93
C THR A 63 7.30 14.90 16.40
N ALA A 64 7.35 13.60 16.66
CA ALA A 64 7.62 13.03 17.97
C ALA A 64 8.40 11.73 17.84
N ILE A 65 8.97 11.30 18.96
CA ILE A 65 9.49 9.95 19.14
C ILE A 65 8.42 9.16 19.88
N VAL A 66 8.22 7.89 19.53
CA VAL A 66 7.40 6.96 20.30
C VAL A 66 7.88 6.87 21.76
N SER A 67 7.02 6.46 22.69
CA SER A 67 7.38 6.44 24.12
C SER A 67 8.47 5.42 24.43
N GLU A 68 8.44 4.25 23.78
CA GLU A 68 9.41 3.16 23.97
C GLU A 68 10.14 2.80 22.66
N PRO A 69 11.03 3.67 22.16
CA PRO A 69 11.66 3.50 20.83
C PRO A 69 12.54 2.25 20.72
N LEU A 70 12.94 1.65 21.84
CA LEU A 70 13.73 0.41 21.86
C LEU A 70 12.89 -0.85 21.54
N ARG A 71 11.56 -0.76 21.58
CA ARG A 71 10.66 -1.85 21.12
C ARG A 71 10.74 -2.03 19.61
N PHE A 72 10.94 -0.93 18.90
CA PHE A 72 10.98 -0.88 17.44
C PHE A 72 12.37 -1.21 16.94
N LYS A 73 12.46 -2.26 16.11
CA LYS A 73 13.73 -2.73 15.56
C LYS A 73 14.17 -1.87 14.39
N HIS A 74 13.23 -1.30 13.65
CA HIS A 74 13.52 -0.51 12.47
C HIS A 74 13.59 0.98 12.81
N PRO A 75 14.59 1.71 12.29
CA PRO A 75 14.71 3.13 12.58
C PRO A 75 13.46 3.95 12.21
N GLN A 76 12.85 3.67 11.06
CA GLN A 76 11.65 4.35 10.54
C GLN A 76 10.35 4.08 11.33
N GLU A 77 10.41 3.26 12.38
CA GLU A 77 9.28 2.98 13.27
C GLU A 77 9.41 3.72 14.61
N LYS A 78 10.53 4.42 14.84
CA LYS A 78 10.85 5.06 16.13
C LYS A 78 10.36 6.50 16.21
N THR A 79 10.12 7.12 15.08
CA THR A 79 9.57 8.46 14.99
C THR A 79 8.20 8.44 14.34
N LEU A 80 7.44 9.49 14.59
CA LEU A 80 6.18 9.72 13.93
C LEU A 80 5.97 11.20 13.64
N ARG A 81 5.20 11.48 12.60
CA ARG A 81 4.52 12.76 12.41
C ARG A 81 3.11 12.66 12.95
N TYR A 82 2.69 13.69 13.66
CA TYR A 82 1.31 13.86 14.10
C TYR A 82 0.74 15.19 13.64
N PHE A 83 -0.56 15.23 13.39
CA PHE A 83 -1.25 16.42 12.88
C PHE A 83 -2.19 16.97 13.97
N PRO A 84 -1.71 17.87 14.85
CA PRO A 84 -2.55 18.46 15.89
C PRO A 84 -3.65 19.36 15.27
N PRO A 85 -4.72 19.66 16.01
CA PRO A 85 -5.79 20.56 15.54
C PRO A 85 -5.30 21.93 15.04
N SER A 86 -4.14 22.41 15.51
CA SER A 86 -3.52 23.64 15.01
C SER A 86 -3.03 23.57 13.56
N SER A 87 -2.87 22.37 13.00
CA SER A 87 -2.53 22.11 11.60
C SER A 87 -3.76 21.94 10.70
N GLY A 88 -4.96 22.23 11.21
CA GLY A 88 -6.21 22.04 10.49
C GLY A 88 -6.69 20.59 10.48
N LYS A 89 -7.92 20.39 10.01
CA LYS A 89 -8.60 19.08 10.05
C LYS A 89 -8.06 18.07 9.04
N LYS A 90 -7.41 18.55 7.97
CA LYS A 90 -6.91 17.75 6.86
C LYS A 90 -5.44 18.04 6.61
N ASN A 91 -4.61 17.01 6.62
CA ASN A 91 -3.18 17.11 6.31
C ASN A 91 -2.75 15.96 5.42
N CYS A 92 -1.76 16.17 4.55
CA CYS A 92 -1.38 15.16 3.57
C CYS A 92 0.12 15.02 3.43
N TYR A 93 0.55 13.86 2.94
CA TYR A 93 1.78 13.68 2.18
C TYR A 93 1.43 13.75 0.70
N VAL A 94 2.07 14.65 -0.05
CA VAL A 94 1.87 14.89 -1.49
C VAL A 94 3.14 14.51 -2.23
N ILE A 95 3.23 13.27 -2.68
CA ILE A 95 4.45 12.71 -3.28
C ILE A 95 4.54 13.13 -4.75
N PRO A 96 5.50 13.97 -5.15
CA PRO A 96 5.53 14.53 -6.49
C PRO A 96 6.30 13.64 -7.49
N ASN A 97 6.20 13.97 -8.78
CA ASN A 97 6.96 13.38 -9.88
C ASN A 97 6.69 11.89 -10.11
N LEU A 98 5.44 11.47 -9.91
CA LEU A 98 5.03 10.10 -10.17
C LEU A 98 4.51 9.98 -11.60
N PRO A 99 5.08 9.12 -12.46
CA PRO A 99 4.50 8.85 -13.77
C PRO A 99 3.11 8.21 -13.64
N ASN A 100 2.29 8.32 -14.68
CA ASN A 100 0.99 7.64 -14.69
C ASN A 100 1.22 6.13 -14.56
N GLY A 101 0.56 5.51 -13.60
CA GLY A 101 0.80 4.10 -13.29
C GLY A 101 0.06 3.60 -12.07
N ARG A 102 0.34 2.36 -11.72
CA ARG A 102 -0.16 1.73 -10.50
C ARG A 102 0.94 1.71 -9.45
N TYR A 103 0.54 1.98 -8.22
CA TYR A 103 1.45 2.13 -7.09
C TYR A 103 1.02 1.24 -5.95
N TYR A 104 1.99 0.54 -5.37
CA TYR A 104 1.89 -0.03 -4.05
C TYR A 104 2.15 1.08 -3.03
N VAL A 105 1.21 1.28 -2.11
CA VAL A 105 1.33 2.25 -1.02
C VAL A 105 1.26 1.49 0.28
N ARG A 106 2.23 1.71 1.17
CA ARG A 106 2.25 1.11 2.50
C ARG A 106 2.54 2.18 3.56
N THR A 107 1.78 2.13 4.64
CA THR A 107 1.94 3.02 5.79
C THR A 107 2.25 2.21 7.03
N PHE A 108 3.11 2.74 7.90
CA PHE A 108 3.23 2.29 9.28
C PHE A 108 2.56 3.30 10.21
N THR A 109 1.59 2.85 11.00
CA THR A 109 0.85 3.69 11.95
C THR A 109 1.11 3.20 13.36
N VAL A 110 1.56 4.10 14.24
CA VAL A 110 1.84 3.79 15.65
C VAL A 110 1.47 4.97 16.53
N TYR A 111 0.93 4.70 17.72
CA TYR A 111 0.70 5.70 18.76
C TYR A 111 1.80 5.65 19.82
N ASP A 112 2.02 4.47 20.39
CA ASP A 112 2.90 4.13 21.53
C ASP A 112 3.01 5.26 22.56
N ASN A 113 1.86 5.87 22.89
CA ASN A 113 1.73 6.92 23.87
C ASN A 113 2.77 8.05 23.75
N TYR A 114 3.11 8.46 22.53
CA TYR A 114 4.14 9.46 22.25
C TYR A 114 3.91 10.80 22.98
N ASP A 115 2.65 11.11 23.31
CA ASP A 115 2.24 12.34 23.99
C ASP A 115 1.90 12.18 25.48
N GLY A 116 2.05 10.96 26.02
CA GLY A 116 1.81 10.67 27.43
C GLY A 116 0.35 10.76 27.88
N LYS A 117 -0.62 10.86 26.96
CA LYS A 117 -2.05 11.01 27.30
C LYS A 117 -2.79 9.69 27.48
N SER A 118 -2.21 8.57 27.06
CA SER A 118 -2.83 7.24 27.06
C SER A 118 -4.17 7.22 26.33
N HIS A 119 -4.27 8.00 25.24
CA HIS A 119 -5.45 8.12 24.40
C HIS A 119 -5.03 8.07 22.94
N SER A 120 -5.16 6.89 22.34
CA SER A 120 -4.90 6.71 20.90
C SER A 120 -5.86 7.59 20.07
N PRO A 121 -5.40 8.17 18.96
CA PRO A 121 -6.23 9.09 18.19
C PRO A 121 -7.26 8.38 17.29
N SER A 122 -8.42 9.00 17.10
CA SER A 122 -9.40 8.65 16.06
C SER A 122 -9.19 9.51 14.82
N PHE A 123 -9.01 8.87 13.66
CA PHE A 123 -8.84 9.57 12.39
C PHE A 123 -9.12 8.65 11.19
N ASP A 124 -9.32 9.25 10.03
CA ASP A 124 -9.33 8.53 8.75
C ASP A 124 -8.09 8.86 7.92
N ALA A 125 -7.68 7.92 7.09
CA ALA A 125 -6.67 8.12 6.07
C ALA A 125 -7.25 7.81 4.68
N SER A 126 -6.93 8.66 3.70
CA SER A 126 -7.30 8.49 2.31
C SER A 126 -6.07 8.38 1.42
N VAL A 127 -6.17 7.60 0.35
CA VAL A 127 -5.23 7.62 -0.78
C VAL A 127 -6.00 8.04 -2.01
N GLU A 128 -5.46 8.97 -2.81
CA GLU A 128 -6.10 9.51 -4.02
C GLU A 128 -7.55 9.97 -3.75
N GLY A 129 -7.74 10.71 -2.65
CA GLY A 129 -9.05 11.24 -2.27
C GLY A 129 -10.08 10.19 -1.86
N THR A 130 -9.70 8.93 -1.65
CA THR A 130 -10.59 7.83 -1.25
C THR A 130 -10.22 7.32 0.15
N VAL A 131 -11.16 7.30 1.10
CA VAL A 131 -10.91 6.78 2.46
C VAL A 131 -10.65 5.28 2.41
N VAL A 132 -9.51 4.85 2.96
CA VAL A 132 -9.02 3.47 2.89
C VAL A 132 -8.68 2.87 4.26
N PHE A 133 -8.34 3.70 5.24
CA PHE A 133 -8.06 3.25 6.60
C PHE A 133 -8.78 4.12 7.62
N SER A 134 -9.45 3.47 8.58
CA SER A 134 -10.18 4.13 9.66
C SER A 134 -9.65 3.68 11.01
N TRP A 135 -9.09 4.62 11.76
CA TRP A 135 -8.53 4.40 13.10
C TRP A 135 -9.50 4.96 14.14
N ARG A 136 -9.92 4.14 15.10
CA ARG A 136 -10.94 4.49 16.10
C ARG A 136 -10.45 4.21 17.50
N SER A 137 -10.44 5.23 18.35
CA SER A 137 -10.07 5.11 19.76
C SER A 137 -11.16 4.41 20.58
N PRO A 138 -10.79 3.60 21.60
CA PRO A 138 -9.43 3.17 21.93
C PRO A 138 -8.92 2.08 20.98
N TRP A 139 -7.64 2.16 20.60
CA TRP A 139 -7.00 1.10 19.83
C TRP A 139 -6.73 -0.11 20.73
N GLN A 140 -6.70 -1.31 20.15
CA GLN A 140 -6.22 -2.50 20.86
C GLN A 140 -4.80 -2.27 21.39
N GLU A 141 -4.48 -2.81 22.58
CA GLU A 141 -3.22 -2.51 23.26
C GLU A 141 -1.99 -2.86 22.40
N ASP A 142 -1.98 -4.04 21.80
CA ASP A 142 -0.88 -4.49 20.94
C ASP A 142 -0.68 -3.57 19.74
N LEU A 143 -1.79 -3.12 19.11
CA LEU A 143 -1.79 -2.18 18.00
C LEU A 143 -1.30 -0.79 18.43
N ALA A 144 -1.80 -0.29 19.57
CA ALA A 144 -1.40 1.00 20.12
C ALA A 144 0.11 1.03 20.42
N ARG A 145 0.66 -0.08 20.93
CA ARG A 145 2.03 -0.19 21.45
C ARG A 145 3.06 -0.63 20.41
N SER A 146 2.66 -1.41 19.41
CA SER A 146 3.56 -1.99 18.41
C SER A 146 3.33 -1.44 17.01
N GLY A 147 2.23 -0.70 16.81
CA GLY A 147 1.82 -0.18 15.52
C GLY A 147 1.32 -1.27 14.57
N ALA A 148 0.90 -0.85 13.38
CA ALA A 148 0.58 -1.76 12.29
C ALA A 148 1.01 -1.19 10.94
N TYR A 149 1.39 -2.11 10.06
CA TYR A 149 1.53 -1.84 8.64
C TYR A 149 0.20 -2.06 7.94
N SER A 150 -0.16 -1.15 7.06
CA SER A 150 -1.32 -1.27 6.17
C SER A 150 -0.89 -0.93 4.76
N ASP A 151 -1.30 -1.74 3.78
CA ASP A 151 -0.88 -1.57 2.39
C ASP A 151 -2.03 -1.72 1.40
N LEU A 152 -1.86 -1.14 0.22
CA LEU A 152 -2.84 -1.13 -0.85
C LEU A 152 -2.21 -0.92 -2.22
N PHE A 153 -3.01 -1.11 -3.28
CA PHE A 153 -2.66 -0.68 -4.64
C PHE A 153 -3.64 0.37 -5.16
N ALA A 154 -3.12 1.49 -5.65
CA ALA A 154 -3.89 2.58 -6.24
C ALA A 154 -3.30 3.01 -7.59
N PHE A 155 -4.12 3.61 -8.45
CA PHE A 155 -3.67 4.25 -9.68
C PHE A 155 -3.43 5.74 -9.43
N VAL A 156 -2.32 6.24 -9.96
CA VAL A 156 -1.97 7.67 -9.96
C VAL A 156 -1.92 8.14 -11.42
N SER A 157 -2.54 9.28 -11.71
CA SER A 157 -2.70 9.77 -13.09
C SER A 157 -2.44 11.26 -13.30
N ASP A 158 -2.21 12.01 -12.22
CA ASP A 158 -2.06 13.47 -12.21
C ASP A 158 -0.63 13.93 -11.88
N GLY A 159 0.31 13.00 -11.72
CA GLY A 159 1.71 13.29 -11.45
C GLY A 159 2.12 13.26 -9.97
N GLN A 160 1.18 13.04 -9.04
CA GLN A 160 1.44 13.03 -7.60
C GLN A 160 0.60 11.96 -6.89
N ALA A 161 1.06 11.43 -5.77
CA ALA A 161 0.22 10.61 -4.89
C ALA A 161 -0.14 11.40 -3.64
N ASP A 162 -1.43 11.48 -3.35
CA ASP A 162 -1.97 12.17 -2.18
C ASP A 162 -2.37 11.14 -1.11
N VAL A 163 -1.64 11.12 0.02
CA VAL A 163 -1.99 10.35 1.23
C VAL A 163 -2.40 11.33 2.32
N CYS A 164 -3.70 11.45 2.57
CA CYS A 164 -4.27 12.46 3.46
C CYS A 164 -4.87 11.86 4.74
N PHE A 165 -4.86 12.63 5.81
CA PHE A 165 -5.31 12.28 7.14
C PHE A 165 -6.33 13.29 7.64
N TYR A 166 -7.42 12.78 8.22
CA TYR A 166 -8.57 13.58 8.64
C TYR A 166 -8.82 13.37 10.14
N SER A 167 -8.64 14.43 10.93
CA SER A 167 -8.80 14.37 12.37
C SER A 167 -10.27 14.24 12.77
N ILE A 168 -10.61 13.28 13.63
CA ILE A 168 -11.94 13.20 14.24
C ILE A 168 -11.91 13.95 15.57
N ALA A 169 -12.84 14.90 15.74
CA ALA A 169 -12.88 15.80 16.89
C ALA A 169 -11.56 16.57 17.08
N THR A 170 -10.84 16.30 18.16
CA THR A 170 -9.54 16.94 18.49
C THR A 170 -8.37 15.97 18.47
N ASP A 171 -8.60 14.73 18.02
CA ASP A 171 -7.57 13.70 18.01
C ASP A 171 -6.58 13.94 16.86
N PRO A 172 -5.26 13.95 17.13
CA PRO A 172 -4.26 14.17 16.09
C PRO A 172 -3.98 12.88 15.30
N PRO A 173 -4.22 12.83 13.98
CA PRO A 173 -3.77 11.72 13.16
C PRO A 173 -2.25 11.51 13.27
N VAL A 174 -1.80 10.27 13.18
CA VAL A 174 -0.37 9.88 13.32
C VAL A 174 0.07 8.97 12.17
N ILE A 175 1.33 9.10 11.78
CA ILE A 175 2.00 8.21 10.81
C ILE A 175 3.49 8.11 11.14
N GLY A 176 4.02 6.88 11.15
CA GLY A 176 5.44 6.58 11.40
C GLY A 176 6.26 6.41 10.13
N SER A 177 5.70 5.79 9.08
CA SER A 177 6.40 5.69 7.80
C SER A 177 5.45 5.60 6.61
N LEU A 178 5.94 6.02 5.44
CA LEU A 178 5.22 5.97 4.16
C LEU A 178 6.12 5.40 3.07
N GLU A 179 5.64 4.37 2.38
CA GLU A 179 6.27 3.76 1.22
C GLU A 179 5.36 3.90 0.00
N VAL A 180 5.91 4.35 -1.13
CA VAL A 180 5.21 4.46 -2.43
C VAL A 180 6.11 3.88 -3.51
N VAL A 181 5.68 2.77 -4.11
CA VAL A 181 6.47 1.98 -5.06
C VAL A 181 5.67 1.77 -6.34
N GLN A 182 6.25 2.09 -7.50
CA GLN A 182 5.59 1.81 -8.77
C GLN A 182 5.62 0.31 -9.09
N VAL A 183 4.47 -0.24 -9.46
CA VAL A 183 4.29 -1.65 -9.80
C VAL A 183 3.75 -1.79 -11.22
N ASP A 184 3.65 -3.03 -11.71
CA ASP A 184 3.11 -3.29 -13.05
C ASP A 184 1.65 -2.78 -13.11
N PRO A 185 1.30 -1.92 -14.07
CA PRO A 185 -0.06 -1.40 -14.19
C PRO A 185 -1.09 -2.51 -14.49
N SER A 186 -0.65 -3.65 -15.02
CA SER A 186 -1.49 -4.83 -15.31
C SER A 186 -1.55 -5.82 -14.14
N SER A 187 -0.86 -5.54 -13.02
CA SER A 187 -0.90 -6.41 -11.84
C SER A 187 -2.31 -6.55 -11.29
N TYR A 188 -2.57 -7.63 -10.55
CA TYR A 188 -3.83 -7.92 -9.88
C TYR A 188 -5.06 -7.77 -10.80
N ASP A 189 -4.93 -8.26 -12.04
CA ASP A 189 -6.00 -8.31 -13.04
C ASP A 189 -6.70 -6.96 -13.29
N SER A 190 -5.92 -5.88 -13.30
CA SER A 190 -6.45 -4.52 -13.51
C SER A 190 -7.16 -4.34 -14.86
N GLY A 191 -6.92 -5.22 -15.84
CA GLY A 191 -7.65 -5.25 -17.10
C GLY A 191 -9.13 -5.60 -16.91
N GLU A 192 -9.46 -6.49 -15.97
CA GLU A 192 -10.84 -6.86 -15.63
C GLU A 192 -11.42 -5.96 -14.53
N ILE A 193 -10.64 -5.65 -13.49
CA ILE A 193 -11.09 -4.82 -12.35
C ILE A 193 -11.25 -3.35 -12.74
N GLY A 194 -10.39 -2.86 -13.64
CA GLY A 194 -10.30 -1.45 -14.01
C GLY A 194 -9.45 -0.63 -13.04
N GLN A 195 -9.39 0.68 -13.31
CA GLN A 195 -8.58 1.65 -12.56
C GLN A 195 -9.38 2.42 -11.49
N GLY A 196 -10.70 2.26 -11.46
CA GLY A 196 -11.60 2.95 -10.54
C GLY A 196 -11.72 2.31 -9.16
N TYR A 197 -10.76 1.49 -8.75
CA TYR A 197 -10.74 0.80 -7.47
C TYR A 197 -9.36 0.89 -6.83
N ILE A 198 -9.35 1.09 -5.51
CA ILE A 198 -8.21 0.87 -4.65
C ILE A 198 -8.30 -0.54 -4.07
N LEU A 199 -7.23 -1.32 -4.22
CA LEU A 199 -7.13 -2.67 -3.66
C LEU A 199 -6.51 -2.57 -2.28
N VAL A 200 -7.33 -2.54 -1.24
CA VAL A 200 -6.87 -2.48 0.16
C VAL A 200 -6.59 -3.90 0.64
N ASN A 201 -5.40 -4.15 1.19
CA ASN A 201 -4.99 -5.48 1.66
C ASN A 201 -5.70 -5.84 2.99
N TYR A 202 -6.52 -6.88 2.97
CA TYR A 202 -7.18 -7.48 4.14
C TYR A 202 -6.53 -8.79 4.58
N GLY A 203 -5.49 -9.23 3.88
CA GLY A 203 -4.76 -10.44 4.21
C GLY A 203 -3.87 -10.85 3.04
N ARG A 204 -2.56 -10.87 3.26
CA ARG A 204 -1.58 -11.42 2.32
C ARG A 204 -0.80 -12.52 3.03
N LEU A 205 -1.24 -13.76 2.86
CA LEU A 205 -0.86 -14.90 3.68
C LEU A 205 0.09 -15.83 2.92
N SER A 206 1.16 -16.24 3.61
CA SER A 206 2.10 -17.26 3.16
C SER A 206 1.89 -18.53 3.97
N CYS A 207 1.43 -19.58 3.32
CA CYS A 207 1.00 -20.80 3.99
C CYS A 207 2.21 -21.65 4.41
N GLY A 208 2.24 -22.03 5.68
CA GLY A 208 3.26 -22.94 6.20
C GLY A 208 4.60 -22.26 6.50
N SER A 209 4.60 -20.93 6.63
CA SER A 209 5.78 -20.12 6.96
C SER A 209 5.40 -19.01 7.94
N GLY A 210 6.35 -18.56 8.77
CA GLY A 210 6.17 -17.32 9.54
C GLY A 210 6.22 -16.07 8.64
N GLN A 211 5.93 -14.90 9.22
CA GLN A 211 5.94 -13.62 8.49
C GLN A 211 7.30 -13.31 7.85
N TRP A 212 7.29 -12.77 6.62
CA TRP A 212 8.49 -12.43 5.86
C TRP A 212 8.25 -11.26 4.87
N GLY A 213 9.34 -10.73 4.30
CA GLY A 213 9.33 -9.59 3.38
C GLY A 213 9.85 -8.30 4.01
N PRO A 214 9.68 -7.13 3.35
CA PRO A 214 10.23 -5.86 3.82
C PRO A 214 9.73 -5.50 5.23
N GLY A 215 10.65 -5.22 6.14
CA GLY A 215 10.37 -5.02 7.56
C GLY A 215 10.43 -6.30 8.42
N PHE A 216 10.55 -7.49 7.83
CA PHE A 216 10.47 -8.75 8.59
C PHE A 216 11.63 -9.71 8.31
N SER A 217 12.08 -9.81 7.06
CA SER A 217 13.19 -10.69 6.67
C SER A 217 13.98 -10.14 5.47
N ASN A 218 15.11 -10.78 5.14
CA ASN A 218 15.91 -10.46 3.95
C ASN A 218 15.30 -11.02 2.65
N ASP A 219 14.10 -11.60 2.72
CA ASP A 219 13.45 -12.18 1.55
C ASP A 219 12.86 -11.07 0.69
N THR A 220 13.15 -11.12 -0.61
CA THR A 220 12.79 -10.06 -1.55
C THR A 220 11.44 -10.35 -2.20
N ASP A 221 10.66 -9.30 -2.41
CA ASP A 221 9.49 -9.24 -3.28
C ASP A 221 9.66 -8.01 -4.18
N LEU A 222 9.56 -8.18 -5.49
CA LEU A 222 9.79 -7.09 -6.46
C LEU A 222 8.78 -5.94 -6.37
N PHE A 223 7.65 -6.13 -5.69
CA PHE A 223 6.68 -5.07 -5.38
C PHE A 223 6.83 -4.51 -3.96
N GLY A 224 7.74 -5.07 -3.16
CA GLY A 224 7.92 -4.66 -1.76
C GLY A 224 6.81 -5.16 -0.82
N ARG A 225 6.04 -6.18 -1.23
CA ARG A 225 4.98 -6.76 -0.39
C ARG A 225 5.57 -7.54 0.78
N SER A 226 4.94 -7.42 1.93
CA SER A 226 5.17 -8.31 3.08
C SER A 226 4.09 -9.38 3.17
N TRP A 227 4.46 -10.58 3.58
CA TRP A 227 3.60 -11.76 3.68
C TRP A 227 3.49 -12.22 5.12
N GLN A 228 2.26 -12.41 5.59
CA GLN A 228 1.94 -12.80 6.96
C GLN A 228 1.85 -14.32 7.08
N SER A 229 1.97 -14.83 8.31
CA SER A 229 1.69 -16.24 8.58
C SER A 229 0.20 -16.50 8.33
N ASP A 230 -0.12 -17.62 7.69
CA ASP A 230 -1.51 -18.02 7.52
C ASP A 230 -2.12 -18.57 8.83
N SER A 231 -1.30 -18.86 9.84
CA SER A 231 -1.72 -19.53 11.07
C SER A 231 -2.87 -18.90 11.80
N ASP A 232 -2.85 -17.57 11.88
CA ASP A 232 -3.75 -16.83 12.76
C ASP A 232 -5.15 -16.68 12.13
N PHE A 233 -5.28 -17.07 10.85
CA PHE A 233 -6.51 -16.98 10.05
C PHE A 233 -7.20 -18.34 9.85
N ARG A 234 -6.59 -19.43 10.32
CA ARG A 234 -7.14 -20.78 10.17
C ARG A 234 -8.15 -21.11 11.27
N VAL A 235 -9.21 -21.80 10.90
CA VAL A 235 -10.19 -22.31 11.88
C VAL A 235 -9.57 -23.44 12.70
N SER A 236 -9.69 -23.38 14.03
CA SER A 236 -8.95 -24.23 14.99
C SER A 236 -9.14 -25.75 14.81
N GLU A 237 -10.24 -26.20 14.20
CA GLU A 237 -10.46 -27.62 13.91
C GLU A 237 -9.50 -28.14 12.83
N SER A 238 -9.11 -27.28 11.88
CA SER A 238 -8.17 -27.62 10.80
C SER A 238 -6.72 -27.75 11.30
N GLU A 239 -6.35 -27.10 12.41
CA GLU A 239 -4.96 -27.09 12.90
C GLU A 239 -4.43 -28.47 13.31
N LYS A 240 -5.31 -29.38 13.74
CA LYS A 240 -4.89 -30.70 14.25
C LYS A 240 -4.37 -31.65 13.17
N SER A 241 -4.65 -31.37 11.90
CA SER A 241 -4.30 -32.26 10.79
C SER A 241 -3.43 -31.61 9.70
N ILE A 242 -3.05 -30.35 9.92
CA ILE A 242 -2.18 -29.59 9.02
C ILE A 242 -0.74 -30.09 9.06
N LYS A 243 -0.17 -30.27 7.87
CA LYS A 243 1.24 -30.54 7.65
C LYS A 243 1.85 -29.43 6.81
N THR A 244 2.97 -28.90 7.26
CA THR A 244 3.78 -28.00 6.44
C THR A 244 4.63 -28.79 5.46
N VAL A 245 4.52 -28.48 4.17
CA VAL A 245 5.39 -29.00 3.11
C VAL A 245 6.38 -27.90 2.73
N VAL A 246 7.67 -28.25 2.67
CA VAL A 246 8.74 -27.30 2.35
C VAL A 246 9.66 -27.92 1.32
N THR A 247 10.11 -27.10 0.36
CA THR A 247 11.14 -27.50 -0.59
C THR A 247 12.24 -26.44 -0.70
N LYS A 248 13.43 -26.88 -1.11
CA LYS A 248 14.53 -25.99 -1.51
C LYS A 248 14.71 -25.93 -3.02
N ASN A 249 13.91 -26.69 -3.77
CA ASN A 249 13.96 -26.68 -5.22
C ASN A 249 13.48 -25.31 -5.75
N ALA A 250 14.01 -24.93 -6.91
CA ALA A 250 13.50 -23.77 -7.62
C ALA A 250 12.07 -24.04 -8.11
N ILE A 251 11.21 -23.02 -8.02
CA ILE A 251 9.84 -23.07 -8.52
C ILE A 251 9.75 -22.23 -9.80
N ALA A 252 9.44 -22.89 -10.92
CA ALA A 252 9.26 -22.22 -12.20
C ALA A 252 7.98 -21.36 -12.21
N GLY A 253 7.89 -20.37 -13.10
CA GLY A 253 6.72 -19.49 -13.22
C GLY A 253 6.64 -18.35 -12.20
N THR A 254 7.63 -18.23 -11.31
CA THR A 254 7.73 -17.18 -10.29
C THR A 254 8.43 -15.92 -10.83
N GLU A 255 8.27 -14.77 -10.15
CA GLU A 255 8.89 -13.49 -10.52
C GLU A 255 8.55 -13.03 -11.96
N LYS A 256 7.35 -13.36 -12.44
CA LYS A 256 6.86 -12.98 -13.79
C LYS A 256 5.85 -11.84 -13.75
N SER A 257 5.97 -10.93 -14.70
CA SER A 257 4.92 -9.95 -15.00
C SER A 257 3.58 -10.65 -15.26
N PRO A 258 2.45 -10.06 -14.84
CA PRO A 258 2.37 -8.72 -14.26
C PRO A 258 2.47 -8.67 -12.74
N ASN A 259 2.44 -9.79 -12.02
CA ASN A 259 2.32 -9.78 -10.56
C ASN A 259 3.63 -9.94 -9.80
N TYR A 260 4.65 -10.48 -10.48
CA TYR A 260 5.96 -10.76 -9.91
C TYR A 260 5.87 -11.49 -8.55
N PHE A 261 5.00 -12.51 -8.47
CA PHE A 261 4.84 -13.25 -7.22
C PHE A 261 6.15 -13.96 -6.87
N PRO A 262 6.63 -13.78 -5.63
CA PRO A 262 7.98 -14.18 -5.26
C PRO A 262 8.13 -15.69 -5.14
N MET A 263 9.30 -16.22 -5.50
CA MET A 263 9.54 -17.67 -5.48
C MET A 263 9.36 -18.27 -4.08
N ARG A 264 9.75 -17.52 -3.04
CA ARG A 264 9.64 -17.95 -1.64
C ARG A 264 8.23 -18.38 -1.26
N LEU A 265 7.21 -17.69 -1.76
CA LEU A 265 5.80 -18.01 -1.50
C LEU A 265 5.45 -19.45 -1.87
N TYR A 266 6.03 -19.95 -2.96
CA TYR A 266 5.73 -21.28 -3.52
C TYR A 266 6.66 -22.39 -3.01
N GLN A 267 7.64 -22.05 -2.15
CA GLN A 267 8.55 -23.04 -1.55
C GLN A 267 8.02 -23.63 -0.25
N THR A 268 6.94 -23.06 0.29
CA THR A 268 6.19 -23.56 1.44
C THR A 268 4.73 -23.76 1.06
N ALA A 269 4.08 -24.69 1.75
CA ALA A 269 2.65 -24.89 1.65
C ALA A 269 2.11 -25.52 2.94
N VAL A 270 0.83 -25.30 3.19
CA VAL A 270 0.03 -26.12 4.11
C VAL A 270 -0.65 -27.22 3.31
N ALA A 271 -0.61 -28.44 3.83
CA ALA A 271 -1.33 -29.57 3.31
C ALA A 271 -2.18 -30.23 4.40
N VAL A 272 -3.38 -30.67 4.02
CA VAL A 272 -4.37 -31.32 4.90
C VAL A 272 -4.72 -32.69 4.32
N GLY A 273 -4.88 -33.70 5.17
CA GLY A 273 -5.01 -35.10 4.78
C GLY A 273 -6.23 -35.40 3.90
N ASP A 274 -6.26 -36.60 3.33
CA ASP A 274 -7.42 -37.07 2.55
C ASP A 274 -8.67 -37.16 3.45
N LYS A 275 -9.81 -36.66 2.96
CA LYS A 275 -11.10 -36.52 3.67
C LYS A 275 -11.14 -35.48 4.78
N GLU A 276 -10.17 -34.58 4.82
CA GLU A 276 -10.17 -33.41 5.69
C GLU A 276 -10.32 -32.13 4.83
N GLU A 277 -10.53 -31.01 5.49
CA GLU A 277 -10.70 -29.69 4.88
C GLU A 277 -9.78 -28.66 5.52
N LEU A 278 -9.33 -27.72 4.70
CA LEU A 278 -8.59 -26.55 5.14
C LEU A 278 -9.51 -25.35 5.08
N GLU A 279 -9.73 -24.67 6.20
CA GLU A 279 -10.64 -23.54 6.30
C GLU A 279 -9.95 -22.30 6.89
N TYR A 280 -10.18 -21.18 6.24
CA TYR A 280 -9.78 -19.84 6.69
C TYR A 280 -11.03 -19.00 6.94
N GLU A 281 -11.02 -18.25 8.04
CA GLU A 281 -11.98 -17.18 8.31
C GLU A 281 -11.25 -15.85 8.24
N LEU A 282 -11.62 -15.02 7.27
CA LEU A 282 -11.01 -13.72 7.05
C LEU A 282 -11.98 -12.63 7.53
N GLU A 283 -11.52 -11.78 8.44
CA GLU A 283 -12.26 -10.57 8.84
C GLU A 283 -12.27 -9.56 7.70
N VAL A 284 -13.45 -9.02 7.41
CA VAL A 284 -13.72 -8.17 6.26
C VAL A 284 -14.84 -7.18 6.57
N ASP A 285 -14.97 -6.14 5.76
CA ASP A 285 -16.09 -5.21 5.80
C ASP A 285 -17.24 -5.65 4.89
N ALA A 286 -18.47 -5.48 5.39
CA ALA A 286 -19.67 -5.72 4.61
C ALA A 286 -19.88 -4.64 3.53
N LYS A 287 -20.65 -5.00 2.50
CA LYS A 287 -21.06 -4.17 1.34
C LYS A 287 -19.91 -3.76 0.42
N LEU A 288 -18.85 -4.57 0.38
CA LEU A 288 -17.73 -4.43 -0.56
C LEU A 288 -17.56 -5.69 -1.41
N ASP A 289 -16.83 -5.53 -2.51
CA ASP A 289 -16.32 -6.63 -3.30
C ASP A 289 -14.93 -7.03 -2.80
N TYR A 290 -14.59 -8.32 -2.85
CA TYR A 290 -13.29 -8.83 -2.42
C TYR A 290 -12.63 -9.64 -3.54
N LEU A 291 -11.38 -9.32 -3.86
CA LEU A 291 -10.55 -10.06 -4.79
C LEU A 291 -9.67 -11.04 -4.00
N LEU A 292 -9.93 -12.33 -4.17
CA LEU A 292 -9.11 -13.40 -3.63
C LEU A 292 -8.09 -13.87 -4.65
N TRP A 293 -6.83 -14.07 -4.23
CA TRP A 293 -5.80 -14.73 -5.01
C TRP A 293 -5.32 -15.98 -4.28
N PHE A 294 -5.35 -17.11 -4.97
CA PHE A 294 -4.89 -18.39 -4.46
C PHE A 294 -3.58 -18.77 -5.15
N HIS A 295 -2.60 -19.16 -4.35
CA HIS A 295 -1.27 -19.53 -4.82
C HIS A 295 -0.98 -20.99 -4.53
N PHE A 296 -0.51 -21.71 -5.55
CA PHE A 296 -0.25 -23.14 -5.51
C PHE A 296 1.08 -23.47 -6.18
N ALA A 297 1.79 -24.46 -5.65
CA ALA A 297 2.81 -25.19 -6.38
C ALA A 297 2.84 -26.63 -5.90
N GLU A 298 2.85 -27.61 -6.82
CA GLU A 298 2.96 -29.01 -6.42
C GLU A 298 4.41 -29.31 -6.06
N ILE A 299 4.72 -29.18 -4.77
CA ILE A 299 6.04 -29.38 -4.17
C ILE A 299 6.17 -30.71 -3.43
N ASP A 300 5.06 -31.47 -3.32
CA ASP A 300 5.07 -32.80 -2.73
C ASP A 300 5.49 -33.84 -3.78
N SER A 301 6.70 -34.39 -3.61
CA SER A 301 7.26 -35.39 -4.52
C SER A 301 6.49 -36.72 -4.60
N THR A 302 5.50 -36.93 -3.71
CA THR A 302 4.62 -38.10 -3.78
C THR A 302 3.57 -37.99 -4.88
N VAL A 303 3.22 -36.77 -5.29
CA VAL A 303 2.28 -36.48 -6.39
C VAL A 303 3.05 -36.39 -7.71
N LYS A 304 2.76 -37.30 -8.65
CA LYS A 304 3.54 -37.52 -9.87
C LYS A 304 2.74 -37.42 -11.16
N LYS A 305 1.42 -37.28 -11.07
CA LYS A 305 0.54 -37.14 -12.25
C LYS A 305 -0.76 -36.44 -11.89
N ALA A 306 -1.43 -35.92 -12.91
CA ALA A 306 -2.79 -35.40 -12.82
C ALA A 306 -3.75 -36.42 -12.19
N GLY A 307 -4.68 -35.95 -11.38
CA GLY A 307 -5.70 -36.72 -10.69
C GLY A 307 -5.27 -37.33 -9.35
N GLU A 308 -4.00 -37.27 -8.97
CA GLU A 308 -3.53 -37.74 -7.64
C GLU A 308 -3.84 -36.74 -6.52
N ARG A 309 -3.87 -35.45 -6.86
CA ARG A 309 -4.30 -34.37 -5.96
C ARG A 309 -5.38 -33.54 -6.63
N VAL A 310 -6.61 -33.64 -6.13
CA VAL A 310 -7.76 -32.88 -6.60
C VAL A 310 -8.55 -32.39 -5.40
N PHE A 311 -8.89 -31.10 -5.40
CA PHE A 311 -9.70 -30.49 -4.35
C PHE A 311 -10.58 -29.38 -4.92
N ASP A 312 -11.67 -29.10 -4.22
CA ASP A 312 -12.60 -28.03 -4.55
C ASP A 312 -12.37 -26.83 -3.62
N ILE A 313 -12.43 -25.62 -4.18
CA ILE A 313 -12.43 -24.36 -3.44
C ILE A 313 -13.87 -23.93 -3.25
N LEU A 314 -14.27 -23.74 -2.00
CA LEU A 314 -15.55 -23.20 -1.58
C LEU A 314 -15.32 -21.83 -0.94
N ILE A 315 -16.10 -20.84 -1.35
CA ILE A 315 -16.11 -19.51 -0.74
C ILE A 315 -17.52 -19.25 -0.23
N ASN A 316 -17.68 -19.01 1.07
CA ASN A 316 -18.97 -18.92 1.75
C ASN A 316 -19.91 -20.07 1.32
N GLU A 317 -19.45 -21.31 1.51
CA GLU A 317 -20.16 -22.56 1.14
C GLU A 317 -20.42 -22.79 -0.36
N LYS A 318 -20.09 -21.83 -1.24
CA LYS A 318 -20.26 -21.97 -2.68
C LYS A 318 -18.99 -22.55 -3.30
N ASN A 319 -19.09 -23.72 -3.93
CA ASN A 319 -18.02 -24.27 -4.75
C ASN A 319 -17.79 -23.39 -6.00
N VAL A 320 -16.59 -22.83 -6.12
CA VAL A 320 -16.21 -21.89 -7.18
C VAL A 320 -15.23 -22.48 -8.18
N LYS A 321 -14.42 -23.47 -7.79
CA LYS A 321 -13.36 -24.01 -8.63
C LYS A 321 -12.90 -25.38 -8.14
N ARG A 322 -12.73 -26.32 -9.08
CA ARG A 322 -11.95 -27.55 -8.88
C ARG A 322 -10.50 -27.33 -9.30
N ILE A 323 -9.55 -27.75 -8.47
CA ILE A 323 -8.11 -27.60 -8.67
C ILE A 323 -7.45 -28.98 -8.77
N ASP A 324 -6.56 -29.11 -9.76
CA ASP A 324 -5.57 -30.17 -9.88
C ASP A 324 -4.25 -29.51 -10.30
N ILE A 325 -3.38 -29.21 -9.34
CA ILE A 325 -2.17 -28.39 -9.56
C ILE A 325 -1.26 -29.06 -10.59
N PHE A 326 -1.07 -30.38 -10.50
CA PHE A 326 -0.21 -31.12 -11.41
C PHE A 326 -0.75 -31.08 -12.84
N LYS A 327 -2.08 -31.15 -13.02
CA LYS A 327 -2.70 -31.01 -14.34
C LYS A 327 -2.49 -29.62 -14.95
N GLU A 328 -2.58 -28.57 -14.15
CA GLU A 328 -2.45 -27.19 -14.64
C GLU A 328 -1.00 -26.86 -15.02
N VAL A 329 -0.02 -27.23 -14.18
CA VAL A 329 1.37 -26.78 -14.33
C VAL A 329 2.45 -27.83 -14.07
N GLY A 330 2.10 -29.02 -13.60
CA GLY A 330 3.06 -30.06 -13.20
C GLY A 330 3.69 -29.81 -11.82
N SER A 331 4.83 -30.45 -11.54
CA SER A 331 5.57 -30.28 -10.29
C SER A 331 6.51 -29.06 -10.32
N PHE A 332 6.73 -28.46 -9.15
CA PHE A 332 7.68 -27.34 -8.96
C PHE A 332 7.45 -26.18 -9.94
N HIS A 333 6.18 -25.88 -10.24
CA HIS A 333 5.76 -24.74 -11.05
C HIS A 333 4.66 -23.98 -10.32
N ALA A 334 4.74 -22.66 -10.33
CA ALA A 334 3.78 -21.78 -9.68
C ALA A 334 2.49 -21.70 -10.50
N TYR A 335 1.37 -21.86 -9.82
CA TYR A 335 0.04 -21.67 -10.37
C TYR A 335 -0.73 -20.71 -9.46
N SER A 336 -1.34 -19.70 -10.05
CA SER A 336 -2.18 -18.74 -9.34
C SER A 336 -3.54 -18.66 -9.99
N TRP A 337 -4.57 -18.52 -9.18
CA TRP A 337 -5.94 -18.34 -9.64
C TRP A 337 -6.63 -17.31 -8.75
N ASN A 338 -7.46 -16.45 -9.34
CA ASN A 338 -8.17 -15.41 -8.62
C ASN A 338 -9.70 -15.58 -8.73
N TYR A 339 -10.42 -15.01 -7.77
CA TYR A 339 -11.88 -14.97 -7.77
C TYR A 339 -12.36 -13.70 -7.06
N THR A 340 -13.32 -13.00 -7.66
CA THR A 340 -13.96 -11.84 -7.03
C THR A 340 -15.29 -12.23 -6.37
N VAL A 341 -15.36 -12.07 -5.06
CA VAL A 341 -16.60 -12.11 -4.29
C VAL A 341 -17.29 -10.76 -4.45
N LYS A 342 -18.53 -10.77 -4.94
CA LYS A 342 -19.29 -9.54 -5.20
C LYS A 342 -20.29 -9.27 -4.08
N ASN A 343 -20.34 -8.01 -3.63
CA ASN A 343 -21.29 -7.46 -2.67
C ASN A 343 -21.44 -8.35 -1.43
N LEU A 344 -20.33 -8.57 -0.73
CA LEU A 344 -20.31 -9.41 0.47
C LEU A 344 -21.15 -8.75 1.57
N SER A 345 -22.18 -9.42 2.06
CA SER A 345 -23.06 -8.86 3.10
C SER A 345 -22.63 -9.17 4.54
N SER A 346 -21.57 -9.96 4.70
CA SER A 346 -21.03 -10.46 5.97
C SER A 346 -19.75 -9.70 6.35
N THR A 347 -19.39 -9.70 7.63
CA THR A 347 -18.10 -9.22 8.15
C THR A 347 -17.04 -10.34 8.23
N THR A 348 -17.39 -11.54 7.78
CA THR A 348 -16.51 -12.70 7.73
C THR A 348 -16.62 -13.33 6.36
N LEU A 349 -15.46 -13.66 5.77
CA LEU A 349 -15.32 -14.39 4.53
C LEU A 349 -14.70 -15.76 4.80
N SER A 350 -15.48 -16.83 4.62
CA SER A 350 -14.99 -18.21 4.75
C SER A 350 -14.42 -18.70 3.43
N VAL A 351 -13.20 -19.24 3.48
CA VAL A 351 -12.49 -19.86 2.36
C VAL A 351 -12.12 -21.28 2.76
N LYS A 352 -12.73 -22.24 2.08
CA LYS A 352 -12.60 -23.66 2.39
C LYS A 352 -12.06 -24.45 1.20
N LEU A 353 -11.07 -25.28 1.43
CA LEU A 353 -10.53 -26.22 0.44
C LEU A 353 -10.89 -27.64 0.88
N VAL A 354 -11.68 -28.33 0.06
CA VAL A 354 -12.24 -29.65 0.38
C VAL A 354 -11.62 -30.70 -0.54
N THR A 355 -11.09 -31.76 0.05
CA THR A 355 -10.49 -32.87 -0.69
C THR A 355 -11.50 -33.58 -1.60
N VAL A 356 -11.07 -33.86 -2.85
CA VAL A 356 -11.78 -34.74 -3.80
C VAL A 356 -10.98 -36.02 -4.03
N ALA A 357 -9.66 -35.89 -4.15
CA ALA A 357 -8.70 -36.99 -4.18
C ALA A 357 -7.36 -36.53 -3.61
N GLY A 358 -6.80 -37.29 -2.68
CA GLY A 358 -5.54 -36.94 -2.04
C GLY A 358 -5.67 -35.73 -1.11
N ALA A 359 -4.54 -35.16 -0.71
CA ALA A 359 -4.49 -34.07 0.26
C ALA A 359 -4.77 -32.70 -0.39
N VAL A 360 -5.31 -31.73 0.36
CA VAL A 360 -5.28 -30.31 -0.08
C VAL A 360 -3.85 -29.79 -0.01
N LEU A 361 -3.50 -28.81 -0.85
CA LEU A 361 -2.24 -28.05 -0.75
C LEU A 361 -2.48 -26.60 -1.12
N LEU A 362 -2.01 -25.67 -0.29
CA LEU A 362 -2.08 -24.22 -0.53
C LEU A 362 -0.74 -23.57 -0.15
N SER A 363 -0.18 -22.76 -1.05
CA SER A 363 1.08 -22.03 -0.83
C SER A 363 0.85 -20.61 -0.30
N GLY A 364 -0.24 -19.97 -0.70
CA GLY A 364 -0.58 -18.64 -0.21
C GLY A 364 -2.01 -18.23 -0.57
N LEU A 365 -2.51 -17.22 0.14
CA LEU A 365 -3.84 -16.65 -0.05
C LEU A 365 -3.75 -15.14 0.13
N GLU A 366 -4.23 -14.38 -0.85
CA GLU A 366 -4.42 -12.94 -0.71
C GLU A 366 -5.90 -12.56 -0.74
N ASN A 367 -6.26 -11.52 -0.01
CA ASN A 367 -7.59 -10.96 0.09
C ASN A 367 -7.51 -9.43 0.01
N TYR A 368 -8.05 -8.85 -1.06
CA TYR A 368 -8.13 -7.40 -1.23
C TYR A 368 -9.57 -6.92 -1.26
N ALA A 369 -9.92 -5.94 -0.43
CA ALA A 369 -11.15 -5.19 -0.62
C ALA A 369 -11.00 -4.29 -1.86
N LEU A 370 -12.00 -4.33 -2.74
CA LEU A 370 -12.11 -3.43 -3.89
C LEU A 370 -12.90 -2.20 -3.45
N VAL A 371 -12.18 -1.19 -2.95
CA VAL A 371 -12.78 0.09 -2.54
C VAL A 371 -12.94 0.97 -3.79
N PRO A 372 -14.17 1.35 -4.18
CA PRO A 372 -14.36 2.24 -5.32
C PRO A 372 -13.66 3.57 -5.09
N ALA A 373 -12.91 4.05 -6.08
CA ALA A 373 -12.31 5.37 -6.01
C ALA A 373 -13.42 6.44 -5.89
N ASP A 374 -13.24 7.36 -4.95
CA ASP A 374 -14.18 8.46 -4.75
C ASP A 374 -14.05 9.51 -5.85
N LEU A 375 -15.02 10.40 -5.94
CA LEU A 375 -14.99 11.50 -6.90
C LEU A 375 -13.90 12.51 -6.51
N ALA A 376 -12.95 12.71 -7.41
CA ALA A 376 -11.98 13.81 -7.31
C ALA A 376 -12.56 15.14 -7.78
N THR A 377 -11.95 16.24 -7.35
CA THR A 377 -12.21 17.58 -7.91
C THR A 377 -11.64 17.66 -9.33
N VAL A 378 -12.33 18.37 -10.23
CA VAL A 378 -11.82 18.56 -11.59
C VAL A 378 -10.43 19.24 -11.58
N PRO A 379 -9.44 18.73 -12.36
CA PRO A 379 -8.05 19.17 -12.23
C PRO A 379 -7.82 20.68 -12.41
N GLU A 380 -8.57 21.32 -13.30
CA GLU A 380 -8.45 22.77 -13.55
C GLU A 380 -8.81 23.58 -12.30
N GLN A 381 -9.81 23.14 -11.54
CA GLN A 381 -10.24 23.81 -10.31
C GLN A 381 -9.32 23.49 -9.13
N VAL A 382 -8.74 22.28 -9.08
CA VAL A 382 -7.65 21.97 -8.14
C VAL A 382 -6.48 22.94 -8.31
N ASN A 383 -6.05 23.16 -9.56
CA ASN A 383 -4.96 24.09 -9.87
C ASN A 383 -5.29 25.52 -9.44
N ALA A 384 -6.50 26.00 -9.73
CA ALA A 384 -6.95 27.32 -9.30
C ALA A 384 -6.96 27.47 -7.78
N MET A 385 -7.42 26.46 -7.05
CA MET A 385 -7.43 26.48 -5.59
C MET A 385 -6.05 26.41 -4.97
N LYS A 386 -5.14 25.60 -5.53
CA LYS A 386 -3.72 25.59 -5.11
C LYS A 386 -3.11 26.98 -5.32
N ALA A 387 -3.32 27.61 -6.46
CA ALA A 387 -2.84 28.97 -6.71
C ALA A 387 -3.49 30.02 -5.80
N LEU A 388 -4.78 29.87 -5.47
CA LEU A 388 -5.47 30.75 -4.53
C LEU A 388 -4.93 30.59 -3.10
N LYS A 389 -4.67 29.35 -2.66
CA LYS A 389 -4.04 29.03 -1.37
C LYS A 389 -2.74 29.79 -1.21
N ASP A 390 -1.88 29.71 -2.22
CA ASP A 390 -0.56 30.33 -2.21
C ASP A 390 -0.65 31.86 -2.28
N SER A 391 -1.51 32.40 -3.15
CA SER A 391 -1.64 33.84 -3.36
C SER A 391 -2.21 34.58 -2.15
N LEU A 392 -3.18 33.97 -1.46
CA LEU A 392 -3.80 34.50 -0.24
C LEU A 392 -3.07 34.10 1.05
N LYS A 393 -1.97 33.34 0.93
CA LYS A 393 -1.18 32.84 2.07
C LYS A 393 -2.07 32.19 3.12
N ILE A 394 -2.95 31.30 2.66
CA ILE A 394 -3.93 30.62 3.51
C ILE A 394 -3.16 29.90 4.63
N PRO A 395 -3.49 30.16 5.92
CA PRO A 395 -2.77 29.55 7.03
C PRO A 395 -3.11 28.06 7.14
N ASP A 396 -2.12 27.24 7.52
CA ASP A 396 -2.25 25.78 7.61
C ASP A 396 -3.45 25.33 8.46
N ARG A 397 -3.82 26.11 9.48
CA ARG A 397 -4.98 25.84 10.34
C ARG A 397 -6.31 25.69 9.59
N MET A 398 -6.44 26.24 8.38
CA MET A 398 -7.63 26.09 7.53
C MET A 398 -7.71 24.71 6.85
N GLY A 399 -6.65 23.91 6.90
CA GLY A 399 -6.66 22.55 6.35
C GLY A 399 -6.84 22.48 4.83
N TRP A 400 -6.42 23.52 4.10
CA TRP A 400 -6.45 23.54 2.63
C TRP A 400 -5.35 22.64 2.05
N ASN A 401 -5.47 21.33 2.20
CA ASN A 401 -4.47 20.33 1.83
C ASN A 401 -5.08 19.19 0.98
N GLY A 402 -4.32 18.64 0.03
CA GLY A 402 -4.79 17.58 -0.88
C GLY A 402 -5.87 18.05 -1.87
N ASP A 403 -6.83 17.19 -2.18
CA ASP A 403 -7.99 17.56 -3.01
C ASP A 403 -8.94 18.55 -2.26
N PRO A 404 -9.44 19.61 -2.90
CA PRO A 404 -10.34 20.59 -2.27
C PRO A 404 -11.69 20.05 -1.80
N CYS A 405 -12.23 19.03 -2.48
CA CYS A 405 -13.59 18.53 -2.27
C CYS A 405 -13.66 17.06 -1.84
N ALA A 406 -12.63 16.26 -2.15
CA ALA A 406 -12.60 14.83 -1.86
C ALA A 406 -11.92 14.52 -0.51
N PRO A 407 -12.28 13.41 0.17
CA PRO A 407 -13.35 12.47 -0.18
C PRO A 407 -14.74 13.07 0.07
N THR A 408 -15.75 12.53 -0.60
CA THR A 408 -17.16 12.92 -0.43
C THR A 408 -17.74 12.59 0.94
N THR A 409 -17.04 11.75 1.72
CA THR A 409 -17.39 11.37 3.09
C THR A 409 -16.85 12.34 4.15
N TRP A 410 -16.00 13.29 3.77
CA TRP A 410 -15.47 14.34 4.65
C TRP A 410 -15.88 15.74 4.18
N ASP A 411 -15.73 16.70 5.09
CA ASP A 411 -15.86 18.10 4.73
C ASP A 411 -14.79 18.48 3.69
N ALA A 412 -15.20 19.30 2.71
CA ALA A 412 -14.29 19.98 1.81
C ALA A 412 -13.34 20.92 2.60
N TRP A 413 -12.39 21.53 1.90
CA TRP A 413 -11.57 22.60 2.47
C TRP A 413 -12.41 23.65 3.20
N GLU A 414 -11.91 24.17 4.32
CA GLU A 414 -12.67 25.11 5.15
C GLU A 414 -13.11 26.33 4.32
N GLY A 415 -14.41 26.62 4.32
CA GLY A 415 -15.00 27.69 3.52
C GLY A 415 -15.25 27.34 2.05
N VAL A 416 -15.04 26.09 1.61
CA VAL A 416 -15.29 25.66 0.23
C VAL A 416 -16.54 24.77 0.19
N THR A 417 -17.48 25.10 -0.69
CA THR A 417 -18.65 24.27 -0.97
C THR A 417 -18.47 23.61 -2.33
N CYS A 418 -18.63 22.28 -2.38
CA CYS A 418 -18.46 21.50 -3.60
C CYS A 418 -19.74 20.74 -3.95
N HIS A 419 -20.02 20.63 -5.25
CA HIS A 419 -21.12 19.83 -5.79
C HIS A 419 -20.59 18.84 -6.83
N LYS A 420 -21.38 17.81 -7.13
CA LYS A 420 -21.11 16.96 -8.28
C LYS A 420 -21.32 17.76 -9.57
N ASN A 421 -20.46 17.53 -10.56
CA ASN A 421 -20.69 18.06 -11.91
C ASN A 421 -21.99 17.50 -12.51
N LYS A 422 -22.45 18.08 -13.64
CA LYS A 422 -23.72 17.70 -14.28
C LYS A 422 -23.83 16.21 -14.63
N ASN A 423 -22.70 15.54 -14.86
CA ASN A 423 -22.65 14.14 -15.26
C ASN A 423 -22.43 13.20 -14.05
N GLY A 424 -22.21 13.73 -12.84
CA GLY A 424 -21.93 12.95 -11.64
C GLY A 424 -20.55 12.28 -11.58
N THR A 425 -19.62 12.67 -12.46
CA THR A 425 -18.31 11.98 -12.63
C THR A 425 -17.15 12.65 -11.90
N ALA A 426 -17.34 13.85 -11.38
CA ALA A 426 -16.31 14.61 -10.64
C ALA A 426 -16.97 15.64 -9.72
N LEU A 427 -16.19 16.19 -8.78
CA LEU A 427 -16.57 17.32 -7.93
C LEU A 427 -16.14 18.64 -8.58
N VAL A 428 -16.94 19.67 -8.36
CA VAL A 428 -16.67 21.06 -8.76
C VAL A 428 -16.92 21.99 -7.59
N ILE A 429 -16.16 23.05 -7.55
CA ILE A 429 -16.23 24.10 -6.55
C ILE A 429 -17.35 25.05 -6.94
N PHE A 430 -18.29 25.20 -6.01
CA PHE A 430 -19.50 25.96 -6.20
C PHE A 430 -19.47 27.29 -5.44
N GLN A 431 -18.89 27.31 -4.24
CA GLN A 431 -18.79 28.52 -3.42
C GLN A 431 -17.47 28.54 -2.64
N ILE A 432 -16.95 29.74 -2.42
CA ILE A 432 -15.80 30.00 -1.56
C ILE A 432 -16.17 31.14 -0.60
N ASP A 433 -16.24 30.82 0.70
CA ASP A 433 -16.43 31.78 1.78
C ASP A 433 -15.15 31.89 2.62
N LEU A 434 -14.45 33.01 2.42
CA LEU A 434 -13.26 33.39 3.17
C LEU A 434 -13.50 34.60 4.08
N GLY A 435 -14.76 34.95 4.31
CA GLY A 435 -15.15 36.14 5.06
C GLY A 435 -14.57 36.18 6.46
N SER A 436 -14.10 37.36 6.90
CA SER A 436 -13.63 37.62 8.27
C SER A 436 -12.36 36.87 8.72
N GLN A 437 -11.61 36.27 7.79
CA GLN A 437 -10.40 35.49 8.11
C GLN A 437 -9.10 36.30 8.16
N GLY A 438 -9.16 37.60 7.88
CA GLY A 438 -8.00 38.50 7.92
C GLY A 438 -6.90 38.13 6.92
N LEU A 439 -7.27 37.47 5.82
CA LEU A 439 -6.35 37.00 4.78
C LEU A 439 -5.64 38.16 4.11
N LYS A 440 -4.40 37.91 3.65
CA LYS A 440 -3.55 38.90 3.00
C LYS A 440 -3.07 38.32 1.68
N GLY A 441 -3.10 39.12 0.61
CA GLY A 441 -2.61 38.70 -0.68
C GLY A 441 -3.45 39.26 -1.81
N SER A 442 -3.37 38.61 -2.96
CA SER A 442 -4.12 38.92 -4.16
C SER A 442 -4.94 37.70 -4.61
N ILE A 443 -5.97 37.94 -5.40
CA ILE A 443 -6.66 36.84 -6.10
C ILE A 443 -5.85 36.52 -7.35
N SER A 444 -5.49 35.25 -7.53
CA SER A 444 -4.78 34.77 -8.72
C SER A 444 -5.69 34.82 -9.96
N ASP A 445 -5.15 35.17 -11.13
CA ASP A 445 -5.90 35.14 -12.41
C ASP A 445 -6.44 33.74 -12.74
N GLN A 446 -5.83 32.69 -12.15
CA GLN A 446 -6.31 31.31 -12.25
C GLN A 446 -7.70 31.10 -11.61
N ILE A 447 -8.23 32.06 -10.86
CA ILE A 447 -9.62 32.04 -10.37
C ILE A 447 -10.62 31.85 -11.53
N SER A 448 -10.27 32.27 -12.74
CA SER A 448 -11.06 32.07 -13.96
C SER A 448 -11.29 30.59 -14.33
N LEU A 449 -10.48 29.66 -13.83
CA LEU A 449 -10.67 28.22 -14.02
C LEU A 449 -11.77 27.64 -13.12
N LEU A 450 -12.23 28.40 -12.10
CA LEU A 450 -13.38 28.05 -11.27
C LEU A 450 -14.69 28.33 -12.02
N SER A 451 -14.91 27.64 -13.14
CA SER A 451 -16.04 27.84 -14.05
C SER A 451 -17.42 27.63 -13.42
N ASN A 452 -17.48 26.98 -12.26
CA ASN A 452 -18.70 26.62 -11.55
C ASN A 452 -18.93 27.47 -10.29
N LEU A 453 -18.04 28.42 -10.00
CA LEU A 453 -18.15 29.29 -8.84
C LEU A 453 -19.34 30.24 -9.02
N GLU A 454 -20.32 30.13 -8.13
CA GLU A 454 -21.38 31.13 -8.00
C GLU A 454 -20.92 32.20 -7.01
N LEU A 455 -20.90 33.45 -7.48
CA LEU A 455 -20.73 34.61 -6.62
C LEU A 455 -22.11 35.00 -6.10
N GLU A 456 -22.42 34.68 -4.84
CA GLU A 456 -23.54 35.34 -4.16
C GLU A 456 -23.16 36.83 -4.00
N LEU A 457 -23.88 37.69 -4.74
CA LEU A 457 -23.76 39.15 -4.68
C LEU A 457 -24.55 39.73 -3.51
#